data_AF-A0A1F8S4P9-F1
#
_entry.id   AF-A0A1F8S4P9-F1
#
_cell.length_a   1.000
_cell.length_b   1.000
_cell.length_c   1.000
_cell.angle_alpha   90.00
_cell.angle_beta   90.00
_cell.angle_gamma   90.00
#
_symmetry.space_group_name_H-M   'P 1'
#
loop_
_entity.id
_entity.type
_entity.pdbx_description
1 polymer ?
#
loop_
_entity_poly.entity_id
_entity_poly.type
_entity_poly.pdbx_seq_one_letter_code
_entity_poly.pdbx_strand_id
1 'polypeptide(L)' 'MTADPGSDRGDGRPGRRPLLERLGLAGIAAVLVLLFGGMAVASWVGGELFLAIMAGIGALMTAWAGANTLFRG' A
#
# COMPACT_ATOMS: atom_id res chain seq x y z
N MET A 1 -2.93 -31.19 40.40
CA MET A 1 -3.49 -29.89 39.98
C MET A 1 -2.33 -28.99 39.56
N THR A 2 -1.95 -29.06 38.29
CA THR A 2 -1.10 -28.07 37.61
C THR A 2 -1.54 -28.10 36.16
N ALA A 3 -2.56 -27.30 35.87
CA ALA A 3 -2.83 -26.88 34.50
C ALA A 3 -1.62 -26.06 34.06
N ASP A 4 -1.06 -26.39 32.90
CA ASP A 4 -0.12 -25.54 32.19
C ASP A 4 -0.95 -24.76 31.16
N PRO A 5 -1.33 -23.50 31.41
CA PRO A 5 -2.05 -22.67 30.44
C PRO A 5 -1.04 -22.02 29.47
N GLY A 6 -0.13 -22.84 28.93
CA GLY A 6 1.07 -22.40 28.22
C GLY A 6 1.10 -22.75 26.74
N SER A 7 -0.04 -23.04 26.09
CA SER A 7 -0.05 -23.29 24.65
C SER A 7 -1.25 -22.74 23.90
N ASP A 8 -1.74 -21.56 24.29
CA ASP A 8 -2.37 -20.64 23.33
C ASP A 8 -1.26 -20.04 22.43
N ARG A 9 -0.51 -20.91 21.75
CA ARG A 9 0.27 -20.49 20.60
C ARG A 9 -0.76 -20.27 19.52
N GLY A 10 -1.30 -19.05 19.51
CA GLY A 10 -2.30 -18.59 18.57
C GLY A 10 -2.10 -19.26 17.24
N ASP A 11 -3.09 -20.06 16.89
CA ASP A 11 -3.13 -20.89 15.69
C ASP A 11 -2.62 -20.06 14.52
N GLY A 12 -1.41 -20.38 14.07
CA GLY A 12 -0.82 -19.86 12.85
C GLY A 12 -1.53 -20.40 11.62
N ARG A 13 -2.87 -20.40 11.61
CA ARG A 13 -3.64 -20.51 10.38
C ARG A 13 -3.21 -19.34 9.52
N PRO A 14 -2.71 -19.57 8.29
CA PRO A 14 -2.68 -18.53 7.28
C PRO A 14 -4.13 -18.20 6.95
N GLY A 15 -4.78 -17.43 7.82
CA GLY A 15 -6.12 -16.91 7.62
C GLY A 15 -6.07 -16.11 6.35
N ARG A 16 -6.91 -16.49 5.38
CA ARG A 16 -7.21 -15.67 4.20
C ARG A 16 -7.38 -14.24 4.69
N ARG A 17 -6.40 -13.36 4.40
CA ARG A 17 -6.54 -11.94 4.73
C ARG A 17 -7.83 -11.48 4.05
N PRO A 18 -8.84 -11.02 4.79
CA PRO A 18 -10.17 -10.76 4.27
C PRO A 18 -10.06 -9.81 3.07
N LEU A 19 -10.79 -10.13 2.00
CA LEU A 19 -10.78 -9.37 0.75
C LEU A 19 -11.09 -7.88 0.97
N LEU A 20 -11.80 -7.56 2.06
CA LEU A 20 -12.11 -6.19 2.47
C LEU A 20 -10.87 -5.39 2.92
N GLU A 21 -9.95 -5.99 3.70
CA GLU A 21 -8.68 -5.34 4.07
C GLU A 21 -7.80 -5.09 2.84
N ARG A 22 -7.86 -6.00 1.86
CA ARG A 22 -7.15 -5.86 0.59
C ARG A 22 -7.72 -4.74 -0.28
N LEU A 23 -9.04 -4.65 -0.37
CA LEU A 23 -9.72 -3.58 -1.09
C LEU A 23 -9.46 -2.22 -0.43
N GLY A 24 -9.40 -2.18 0.90
CA GLY A 24 -9.03 -0.99 1.67
C GLY A 24 -7.60 -0.53 1.37
N LEU A 25 -6.63 -1.44 1.38
CA LEU A 25 -5.24 -1.14 1.03
C LEU A 25 -5.08 -0.71 -0.43
N ALA A 26 -5.77 -1.38 -1.36
CA ALA A 26 -5.78 -0.99 -2.76
C ALA A 26 -6.41 0.40 -2.98
N GLY A 27 -7.48 0.72 -2.25
CA GLY A 27 -8.13 2.03 -2.28
C GLY A 27 -7.21 3.15 -1.79
N ILE A 28 -6.52 2.95 -0.66
CA ILE A 28 -5.54 3.92 -0.14
C ILE A 28 -4.39 4.11 -1.13
N ALA A 29 -3.87 3.02 -1.71
CA ALA A 29 -2.84 3.09 -2.74
C ALA A 29 -3.31 3.91 -3.95
N ALA A 30 -4.55 3.73 -4.41
CA ALA A 30 -5.11 4.51 -5.51
C ALA A 30 -5.17 6.02 -5.19
N VAL A 31 -5.61 6.40 -3.98
CA VAL A 31 -5.64 7.80 -3.54
C VAL A 31 -4.24 8.40 -3.52
N LEU A 32 -3.26 7.67 -2.98
CA LEU A 32 -1.87 8.13 -2.91
C LEU A 32 -1.26 8.29 -4.31
N VAL A 33 -1.53 7.38 -5.25
CA VAL A 33 -1.10 7.52 -6.65
C VAL A 33 -1.67 8.78 -7.29
N LEU A 34 -2.96 9.05 -7.05
CA LEU A 34 -3.63 10.23 -7.60
C LEU A 34 -3.05 11.53 -7.03
N LEU A 35 -2.81 11.57 -5.72
CA LEU A 35 -2.21 12.71 -5.04
C LEU A 35 -0.80 13.00 -5.58
N PHE A 36 0.01 11.95 -5.65
CA PHE A 36 1.42 12.07 -6.00
C PHE A 36 1.61 12.32 -7.51
N GLY A 37 0.77 11.74 -8.35
CA GLY A 37 0.67 12.05 -9.78
C GLY A 37 0.19 13.49 -10.03
N GLY A 38 -0.82 13.95 -9.28
CA GLY A 38 -1.27 15.35 -9.33
C GLY A 38 -0.17 16.32 -8.94
N MET A 39 0.60 16.01 -7.90
CA MET A 39 1.75 16.81 -7.49
C MET A 39 2.86 16.83 -8.54
N ALA A 40 3.13 15.70 -9.20
CA ALA A 40 4.10 15.64 -10.31
C ALA A 40 3.69 16.55 -11.47
N VAL A 41 2.41 16.56 -11.86
CA VAL A 41 1.88 17.46 -12.90
C VAL A 41 1.98 18.92 -12.47
N ALA A 42 1.62 19.24 -11.22
CA ALA A 42 1.69 20.60 -10.68
C ALA A 42 3.13 21.12 -10.63
N SER A 43 4.08 20.32 -10.16
CA SER A 43 5.51 20.68 -10.09
C SER A 43 6.15 20.79 -11.48
N TRP A 44 5.66 20.03 -12.47
CA TRP A 44 6.11 20.18 -13.85
C TRP A 44 5.70 21.55 -14.43
N VAL A 45 4.47 22.01 -14.13
CA VAL A 45 3.99 23.34 -14.53
C VAL A 45 4.72 24.45 -13.76
N GLY A 46 5.10 24.20 -12.50
CA GLY A 46 5.87 25.13 -11.66
C GLY A 46 7.35 25.29 -12.05
N GLY A 47 7.89 24.44 -12.93
CA GLY A 47 9.29 24.47 -13.35
C GLY A 47 10.26 23.73 -12.42
N GLU A 48 9.75 23.04 -11.40
CA GLU A 48 10.54 22.33 -10.39
C GLU A 48 10.77 20.87 -10.81
N LEU A 49 11.63 20.67 -11.81
CA LEU A 49 11.88 19.37 -12.42
C LEU A 49 12.32 18.29 -11.41
N PHE A 50 13.08 18.67 -10.38
CA PHE A 50 13.52 17.75 -9.34
C PHE A 50 12.33 17.19 -8.53
N LEU A 51 11.41 18.06 -8.12
CA LEU A 51 10.20 17.67 -7.39
C LEU A 51 9.29 16.85 -8.29
N ALA A 52 9.15 17.23 -9.56
CA ALA A 52 8.36 16.47 -10.53
C ALA A 52 8.89 15.04 -10.75
N ILE A 53 10.22 14.85 -10.80
CA ILE A 53 10.83 13.53 -10.96
C ILE A 53 10.69 12.70 -9.68
N MET A 54 11.00 13.26 -8.51
CA MET A 54 10.83 12.55 -7.23
C MET A 54 9.37 12.18 -6.99
N ALA A 55 8.45 13.10 -7.32
CA ALA A 55 7.02 12.85 -7.32
C ALA A 55 6.65 11.76 -8.35
N GLY A 56 7.16 11.80 -9.57
CA GLY A 56 6.91 10.75 -10.56
C GLY A 56 7.33 9.36 -10.07
N ILE A 57 8.52 9.25 -9.46
CA ILE A 57 9.07 7.98 -8.99
C ILE A 57 8.26 7.41 -7.82
N GLY A 58 7.92 8.23 -6.82
CA GLY A 58 7.10 7.74 -5.71
C GLY A 58 5.70 7.32 -6.16
N ALA A 59 5.11 7.99 -7.17
CA ALA A 59 3.81 7.62 -7.72
C ALA A 59 3.88 6.25 -8.38
N LEU A 60 4.94 6.01 -9.16
CA LEU A 60 5.18 4.71 -9.79
C LEU A 60 5.36 3.60 -8.75
N MET A 61 6.15 3.85 -7.71
CA MET A 61 6.36 2.88 -6.62
C MET A 61 5.06 2.56 -5.88
N THR A 62 4.22 3.57 -5.58
CA THR A 62 2.92 3.36 -4.93
C THR A 62 1.94 2.64 -5.84
N ALA A 63 1.89 2.99 -7.14
CA ALA A 63 1.05 2.31 -8.12
C ALA A 63 1.45 0.84 -8.26
N TRP A 64 2.75 0.57 -8.31
CA TRP A 64 3.28 -0.79 -8.40
C TRP A 64 2.98 -1.61 -7.14
N ALA A 65 3.16 -1.02 -5.94
CA ALA A 65 2.82 -1.68 -4.68
C ALA A 65 1.31 -1.95 -4.53
N GLY A 66 0.47 -0.99 -4.93
CA GLY A 66 -0.99 -1.14 -4.96
C GLY A 66 -1.44 -2.23 -5.94
N ALA A 67 -0.86 -2.24 -7.15
CA ALA A 67 -1.13 -3.27 -8.15
C ALA A 67 -0.69 -4.65 -7.65
N ASN A 68 0.51 -4.79 -7.08
CA ASN A 68 0.99 -6.07 -6.56
C ASN A 68 0.13 -6.58 -5.39
N THR A 69 -0.43 -5.67 -4.57
CA THR A 69 -1.39 -6.00 -3.51
C THR A 69 -2.73 -6.51 -4.07
N LEU A 70 -3.15 -5.99 -5.22
CA LEU A 70 -4.38 -6.42 -5.91
C LEU A 70 -4.19 -7.73 -6.68
N PHE A 71 -3.05 -7.93 -7.36
CA PHE A 71 -2.76 -9.10 -8.21
C PHE A 71 -2.18 -10.31 -7.47
N ARG A 72 -1.39 -10.11 -6.39
CA ARG A 72 -0.96 -11.19 -5.48
C ARG A 72 -1.95 -11.41 -4.32
N GLY A 73 -3.08 -10.72 -4.40
CA GLY A 73 -4.27 -10.95 -3.59
C GLY A 73 -4.93 -12.25 -3.98
#